data_AF-A0A1H2XZP3-F1
#
_entry.id   AF-A0A1H2XZP3-F1
#
_cell.length_a   1.000
_cell.length_b   1.000
_cell.length_c   1.000
_cell.angle_alpha   90.00
_cell.angle_beta   90.00
_cell.angle_gamma   90.00
#
_symmetry.space_group_name_H-M   'P 1'
#
loop_
_entity.id
_entity.type
_entity.pdbx_description
1 polymer ?
#
loop_
_entity_poly.entity_id
_entity_poly.type
_entity_poly.pdbx_seq_one_letter_code
_entity_poly.pdbx_strand_id
1 'polypeptide(L)' 'MSESFFHTLKTELIHHQTFHSREEAKQAVFEYIEVFYNRERLHSANGYIAPVEFELQQNAT' A
#
# COMPACT_ATOMS: atom_id res chain seq x y z
N MET A 1 -2.16 -5.48 10.18
CA MET A 1 -1.37 -5.55 8.94
C MET A 1 -0.80 -6.95 8.81
N SER A 2 -1.14 -7.67 7.73
CA SER A 2 -0.84 -9.08 7.49
C SER A 2 0.40 -9.25 6.59
N GLU A 3 1.03 -10.42 6.62
CA GLU A 3 2.16 -10.83 5.77
C GLU A 3 2.00 -10.44 4.28
N SER A 4 0.77 -10.45 3.76
CA SER A 4 0.44 -10.07 2.38
C SER A 4 0.84 -8.63 2.02
N PHE A 5 0.76 -7.68 2.96
CA PHE A 5 1.19 -6.30 2.76
C PHE A 5 2.70 -6.23 2.52
N PHE A 6 3.49 -6.83 3.43
CA PHE A 6 4.95 -6.78 3.32
C PHE A 6 5.48 -7.53 2.11
N HIS A 7 4.83 -8.64 1.73
CA HIS A 7 5.15 -9.35 0.50
C HIS A 7 4.92 -8.47 -0.72
N THR A 8 3.78 -7.79 -0.77
CA THR A 8 3.46 -6.82 -1.83
C THR A 8 4.50 -5.72 -1.89
N LEU A 9 4.71 -5.01 -0.77
CA LEU A 9 5.60 -3.84 -0.72
C LEU A 9 7.00 -4.21 -1.24
N LYS A 10 7.51 -5.38 -0.87
CA LYS A 10 8.80 -5.86 -1.37
C LYS A 10 8.77 -6.12 -2.86
N THR A 11 7.73 -6.80 -3.33
CA THR A 11 7.60 -7.20 -4.74
C THR A 11 7.40 -6.01 -5.65
N GLU A 12 6.52 -5.08 -5.31
CA GLU A 12 6.10 -3.97 -6.18
C GLU A 12 7.00 -2.72 -6.06
N LEU A 13 7.61 -2.48 -4.89
CA LEU A 13 8.46 -1.30 -4.67
C LEU A 13 9.93 -1.67 -4.48
N ILE A 14 10.24 -2.47 -3.46
CA ILE A 14 11.64 -2.66 -3.01
C ILE A 14 12.49 -3.39 -4.05
N HIS A 15 11.93 -4.39 -4.76
CA HIS A 15 12.67 -5.12 -5.78
C HIS A 15 12.81 -4.36 -7.10
N HIS A 16 11.98 -3.34 -7.34
CA HIS A 16 11.95 -2.56 -8.58
C HIS A 16 12.73 -1.24 -8.50
N GLN A 17 13.22 -0.87 -7.31
CA GLN A 17 13.87 0.41 -7.09
C GLN A 17 15.16 0.25 -6.29
N THR A 18 16.20 0.98 -6.68
CA THR A 18 17.45 1.05 -5.91
C THR A 18 17.49 2.38 -5.17
N PHE A 19 17.59 2.34 -3.85
CA PHE A 19 17.65 3.52 -3.01
C PHE A 19 19.11 3.86 -2.69
N HIS A 20 19.48 5.12 -2.89
CA HIS A 20 20.81 5.66 -2.65
C HIS A 20 20.96 6.14 -1.19
N SER A 21 19.83 6.42 -0.52
CA SER A 21 19.81 6.81 0.88
C SER A 21 18.62 6.21 1.64
N ARG A 22 18.74 6.17 2.97
CA ARG A 22 17.63 5.74 3.85
C ARG A 22 16.45 6.72 3.78
N GLU A 23 16.70 8.00 3.56
CA GLU A 23 15.65 9.01 3.49
C GLU A 23 14.81 8.85 2.22
N GLU A 24 15.46 8.60 1.09
CA GLU A 24 14.80 8.28 -0.18
C GLU A 24 13.92 7.02 -0.04
N ALA A 25 14.46 5.94 0.53
CA ALA A 25 13.69 4.72 0.78
C ALA A 25 12.46 4.98 1.67
N LYS A 26 12.61 5.82 2.71
CA LYS A 26 11.50 6.19 3.58
C LYS A 26 10.42 6.98 2.83
N GLN A 27 10.82 7.94 2.01
CA GLN A 27 9.88 8.75 1.23
C GLN A 27 9.12 7.89 0.22
N ALA A 28 9.81 7.00 -0.49
CA ALA A 28 9.19 6.08 -1.44
C ALA A 28 8.20 5.12 -0.76
N VAL A 29 8.56 4.57 0.41
CA VAL A 29 7.66 3.72 1.19
C VAL A 29 6.44 4.51 1.68
N PHE A 30 6.63 5.74 2.14
CA PHE A 30 5.52 6.59 2.59
C PHE A 30 4.56 6.90 1.45
N GLU A 31 5.08 7.33 0.31
CA GLU A 31 4.27 7.62 -0.88
C GLU A 31 3.53 6.37 -1.37
N TYR A 32 4.21 5.22 -1.44
CA TYR A 32 3.59 3.96 -1.82
C TYR A 32 2.44 3.59 -0.89
N ILE A 33 2.57 3.78 0.42
CA ILE A 33 1.51 3.44 1.38
C ILE A 33 0.33 4.42 1.24
N GLU A 34 0.61 5.72 1.32
CA GLU A 34 -0.43 6.75 1.47
C GLU A 34 -1.14 7.10 0.17
N VAL A 35 -0.42 7.05 -0.95
CA VAL A 35 -0.97 7.42 -2.26
C VAL A 35 -1.48 6.19 -2.97
N PHE A 36 -0.62 5.18 -3.16
CA PHE A 36 -0.98 4.03 -3.98
C PHE A 36 -1.75 2.96 -3.20
N TYR A 37 -1.17 2.42 -2.12
CA TYR A 37 -1.73 1.26 -1.43
C TYR A 37 -3.09 1.58 -0.77
N ASN A 38 -3.18 2.66 0.00
CA ASN A 38 -4.39 2.99 0.74
C ASN A 38 -5.52 3.55 -0.13
N ARG A 39 -5.20 4.26 -1.23
CA ARG A 39 -6.22 4.98 -2.03
C ARG A 39 -6.55 4.34 -3.37
N GLU A 40 -5.61 3.62 -3.99
CA GLU A 40 -5.76 3.16 -5.37
C GLU A 40 -5.74 1.63 -5.51
N ARG A 41 -4.99 0.94 -4.65
CA ARG A 41 -4.78 -0.50 -4.79
C ARG A 41 -6.05 -1.29 -4.50
N LEU A 42 -6.51 -2.07 -5.48
CA LEU A 42 -7.70 -2.89 -5.34
C LEU A 42 -7.39 -4.21 -4.63
N HIS A 43 -8.15 -4.54 -3.60
CA HIS A 43 -8.02 -5.79 -2.87
C HIS A 43 -9.21 -6.71 -3.18
N SER A 44 -8.94 -7.90 -3.73
CA SER A 44 -9.98 -8.90 -3.99
C SER A 44 -10.74 -9.30 -2.72
N ALA A 45 -10.04 -9.34 -1.58
CA ALA A 45 -10.62 -9.61 -0.27
C ALA A 45 -11.64 -8.54 0.18
N ASN A 46 -11.53 -7.31 -0.32
CA ASN A 46 -12.41 -6.20 0.01
C ASN A 46 -13.51 -5.99 -1.05
N GLY A 47 -13.67 -6.92 -2.01
CA GLY A 47 -14.61 -6.74 -3.12
C GLY A 47 -14.07 -5.84 -4.24
N TYR A 48 -12.74 -5.83 -4.44
CA TYR A 48 -12.06 -5.03 -5.47
C TYR A 48 -12.23 -3.52 -5.30
N ILE A 49 -12.18 -3.05 -4.06
CA ILE A 49 -12.12 -1.62 -3.74
C ILE A 49 -10.83 -1.29 -2.97
N ALA A 50 -10.48 -0.01 -2.95
CA ALA A 50 -9.33 0.49 -2.21
C ALA A 50 -9.54 0.36 -0.68
N PRO A 51 -8.46 0.23 0.11
CA PRO A 51 -8.57 0.15 1.57
C PRO A 51 -9.35 1.31 2.19
N VAL A 52 -9.11 2.54 1.74
CA VAL A 52 -9.84 3.72 2.25
C VAL A 52 -11.35 3.64 1.97
N GLU A 53 -11.74 3.19 0.78
CA GLU A 53 -13.14 3.02 0.40
C GLU A 53 -13.80 1.92 1.23
N PHE A 54 -13.06 0.83 1.48
CA PHE A 54 -13.52 -0.24 2.36
C PHE A 54 -13.75 0.26 3.79
N GLU A 55 -12.80 1.01 4.37
CA GLU A 55 -12.95 1.58 5.71
C GLU A 55 -14.12 2.57 5.79
N LEU A 56 -14.33 3.40 4.78
CA LEU A 56 -15.48 4.32 4.70
C LEU A 56 -16.81 3.56 4.68
N GLN A 57 -16.90 2.47 3.92
CA GLN A 57 -18.11 1.63 3.87
C GLN A 57 -18.37 0.89 5.19
N GLN A 58 -17.32 0.41 5.87
CA GLN A 58 -17.44 -0.26 7.16
C GLN A 58 -17.83 0.70 8.28
N ASN A 59 -17.32 1.93 8.28
CA ASN A 59 -17.59 2.94 9.31
C ASN A 59 -18.94 3.66 9.14
N ALA A 60 -19.60 3.48 7.98
CA ALA A 60 -20.91 4.04 7.70
C ALA A 60 -22.09 3.14 8.17
N THR A 61 -21.80 2.00 8.80
CA THR A 61 -22.78 1.05 9.35
C THR A 61 -22.72 1.04 10.87
#